data_AF-A0A527H7S4-F1
#
_entry.id   AF-A0A527H7S4-F1
#
_cell.length_a   1.000
_cell.length_b   1.000
_cell.length_c   1.000
_cell.angle_alpha   90.00
_cell.angle_beta   90.00
_cell.angle_gamma   90.00
#
_symmetry.space_group_name_H-M   'P 1'
#
loop_
_entity.id
_entity.type
_entity.pdbx_description
1 polymer ?
#
loop_
_entity_poly.entity_id
_entity_poly.type
_entity_poly.pdbx_seq_one_letter_code
_entity_poly.pdbx_strand_id
1 'polypeptide(L)'
;MAHIVLTFDNNKLASALYGQFDENLARLEQKLGVDIRSRGNQLTIKGSASAAEQARRALDNLYGILQKGVDIGQSDVDGAVRMAI
;
A
#
# COMPACT_ATOMS: atom_id res chain seq x y z
N MET A 1 -15.14 10.94 -5.68
CA MET A 1 -13.70 10.79 -5.39
C MET A 1 -13.59 10.31 -3.95
N ALA A 2 -12.93 9.19 -3.72
CA ALA A 2 -12.76 8.61 -2.39
C ALA A 2 -11.41 9.03 -1.79
N HIS A 3 -11.39 9.13 -0.46
CA HIS A 3 -10.22 9.49 0.33
C HIS A 3 -10.14 8.53 1.51
N ILE A 4 -9.13 7.68 1.52
CA ILE A 4 -8.91 6.68 2.57
C ILE A 4 -7.61 7.03 3.28
N VAL A 5 -7.64 7.01 4.60
CA VAL A 5 -6.45 7.20 5.44
C VAL A 5 -6.20 5.90 6.18
N LEU A 6 -5.00 5.35 6.01
CA LEU A 6 -4.48 4.21 6.73
C LEU A 6 -3.41 4.70 7.71
N THR A 7 -3.41 4.13 8.91
CA THR A 7 -2.37 4.37 9.90
C THR A 7 -1.78 3.03 10.28
N PHE A 8 -0.45 2.92 10.18
CA PHE A 8 0.27 1.73 10.57
C PHE A 8 0.84 1.91 11.97
N ASP A 9 0.67 0.90 12.82
CA ASP A 9 1.13 0.95 14.21
C ASP A 9 2.66 0.86 14.34
N ASN A 10 3.33 0.26 13.35
CA ASN A 10 4.79 0.06 13.37
C ASN A 10 5.46 0.78 12.20
N ASN A 11 6.20 1.86 12.52
CA ASN A 11 6.94 2.67 11.55
C ASN A 11 7.96 1.87 10.73
N LYS A 12 8.57 0.83 11.32
CA LYS A 12 9.54 -0.01 10.59
C LYS A 12 8.85 -0.82 9.50
N LEU A 13 7.71 -1.42 9.82
CA LEU A 13 6.91 -2.17 8.85
C LEU A 13 6.27 -1.24 7.83
N ALA A 14 5.83 -0.05 8.23
CA ALA A 14 5.35 0.98 7.31
C ALA A 14 6.45 1.38 6.31
N SER A 15 7.67 1.62 6.78
CA SER A 15 8.80 1.93 5.89
C SER A 15 9.14 0.78 4.95
N ALA A 16 9.10 -0.48 5.42
CA ALA A 16 9.29 -1.65 4.56
C ALA A 16 8.16 -1.80 3.53
N LEU A 17 6.92 -1.49 3.93
CA LEU A 17 5.76 -1.49 3.04
C LEU A 17 5.92 -0.48 1.91
N TYR A 18 6.39 0.72 2.23
CA TYR A 18 6.58 1.80 1.24
C TYR A 18 7.70 1.47 0.26
N GLY A 19 8.67 0.65 0.69
CA GLY A 19 9.83 0.29 -0.11
C GLY A 19 10.88 1.39 -0.15
N GLN A 20 11.95 1.17 -0.90
CA GLN A 20 13.01 2.16 -1.02
C GLN A 20 12.51 3.33 -1.87
N PHE A 21 12.61 4.57 -1.36
CA PHE A 21 12.10 5.78 -2.03
C PHE A 21 10.63 5.70 -2.46
N ASP A 22 9.77 5.07 -1.64
CA ASP A 22 8.34 4.89 -1.93
C ASP A 22 8.06 4.08 -3.21
N GLU A 23 9.01 3.25 -3.67
CA GLU A 23 8.88 2.46 -4.92
C GLU A 23 7.63 1.58 -4.96
N ASN A 24 7.24 0.99 -3.82
CA ASN A 24 6.07 0.11 -3.75
C ASN A 24 4.78 0.92 -3.87
N LEU A 25 4.77 2.14 -3.31
CA LEU A 25 3.62 3.04 -3.39
C LEU A 25 3.42 3.53 -4.81
N ALA A 26 4.49 4.03 -5.44
CA ALA A 26 4.48 4.49 -6.84
C ALA A 26 3.97 3.39 -7.79
N ARG A 27 4.30 2.14 -7.48
CA ARG A 27 3.84 0.98 -8.24
C ARG A 27 2.35 0.69 -8.06
N LEU A 28 1.85 0.76 -6.83
CA LEU A 28 0.40 0.66 -6.56
C LEU A 28 -0.36 1.78 -7.28
N GLU A 29 0.14 3.01 -7.21
CA GLU A 29 -0.41 4.19 -7.88
C GLU A 29 -0.53 3.95 -9.39
N GLN A 30 0.54 3.50 -10.04
CA GLN A 30 0.54 3.22 -11.48
C GLN A 30 -0.41 2.09 -11.88
N LYS A 31 -0.52 1.03 -11.06
CA LYS A 31 -1.35 -0.13 -11.38
C LYS A 31 -2.84 0.12 -11.19
N LEU A 32 -3.19 0.84 -10.13
CA LEU A 32 -4.58 1.08 -9.72
C LEU A 32 -5.11 2.44 -10.18
N GLY A 33 -4.23 3.34 -10.62
CA GLY A 33 -4.61 4.71 -11.03
C GLY A 33 -5.06 5.57 -9.85
N VAL A 34 -4.40 5.44 -8.69
CA VAL A 34 -4.66 6.21 -7.46
C VAL A 34 -3.47 7.12 -7.13
N ASP A 35 -3.69 8.15 -6.32
CA ASP A 35 -2.62 8.95 -5.68
C ASP A 35 -2.46 8.48 -4.23
N ILE A 36 -1.25 8.08 -3.87
CA ILE A 36 -0.87 7.56 -2.56
C ILE A 36 0.20 8.47 -1.97
N ARG A 37 -0.03 8.95 -0.74
CA ARG A 37 0.90 9.80 -0.02
C ARG A 37 1.24 9.20 1.34
N SER A 38 2.50 8.88 1.56
CA SER A 38 3.04 8.51 2.86
C SER A 38 3.42 9.77 3.66
N ARG A 39 3.12 9.78 4.95
CA ARG A 39 3.55 10.80 5.92
C ARG A 39 3.80 10.14 7.26
N GLY A 40 5.05 9.78 7.52
CA GLY A 40 5.43 9.06 8.73
C GLY A 40 4.85 7.64 8.70
N ASN A 41 3.94 7.33 9.63
CA ASN A 41 3.23 6.06 9.69
C ASN A 41 1.82 6.11 9.10
N GLN A 42 1.40 7.28 8.61
CA GLN A 42 0.11 7.47 7.99
C GLN A 42 0.26 7.47 6.47
N LEU A 43 -0.70 6.85 5.80
CA LEU A 43 -0.75 6.75 4.35
C LEU A 43 -2.13 7.18 3.88
N THR A 44 -2.17 8.07 2.89
CA THR A 44 -3.40 8.62 2.34
C THR A 44 -3.57 8.15 0.92
N ILE A 45 -4.74 7.62 0.58
CA ILE A 45 -5.09 7.10 -0.75
C ILE A 45 -6.23 7.96 -1.31
N LYS A 46 -6.05 8.45 -2.54
CA LYS A 46 -7.01 9.28 -3.25
C LYS A 46 -7.27 8.69 -4.62
N GLY A 47 -8.55 8.56 -5.00
CA GLY A 47 -8.91 8.02 -6.31
C GLY A 47 -10.40 7.77 -6.47
N SER A 48 -10.74 6.84 -7.38
CA SER A 48 -12.10 6.29 -7.44
C SER A 48 -12.39 5.43 -6.21
N ALA A 49 -13.66 5.25 -5.85
CA ALA A 49 -14.01 4.45 -4.67
C ALA A 49 -13.54 3.00 -4.77
N SER A 50 -13.63 2.39 -5.97
CA SER A 50 -13.13 1.04 -6.20
C SER A 50 -11.60 0.98 -6.09
N ALA A 51 -10.89 1.86 -6.80
CA ALA A 51 -9.43 1.82 -6.83
C ALA A 51 -8.80 2.15 -5.47
N ALA A 52 -9.39 3.09 -4.72
CA ALA A 52 -8.94 3.41 -3.37
C ALA A 52 -9.11 2.22 -2.42
N GLU A 53 -10.25 1.52 -2.49
CA GLU A 53 -10.50 0.33 -1.68
C GLU A 53 -9.59 -0.84 -2.10
N GLN A 54 -9.31 -1.00 -3.40
CA GLN A 54 -8.34 -1.99 -3.90
C GLN A 54 -6.93 -1.70 -3.37
N ALA A 55 -6.48 -0.44 -3.42
CA ALA A 55 -5.18 -0.03 -2.91
C ALA A 55 -5.08 -0.27 -1.40
N ARG A 56 -6.14 0.07 -0.66
CA ARG A 56 -6.24 -0.20 0.78
C ARG A 56 -6.09 -1.69 1.08
N ARG A 57 -6.84 -2.56 0.39
CA ARG A 57 -6.77 -4.02 0.58
C ARG A 57 -5.39 -4.59 0.25
N ALA A 58 -4.77 -4.11 -0.83
CA ALA A 58 -3.41 -4.52 -1.19
C ALA A 58 -2.42 -4.13 -0.09
N LEU A 59 -2.48 -2.90 0.43
CA LEU A 59 -1.62 -2.42 1.51
C LEU A 59 -1.85 -3.16 2.83
N ASP A 60 -3.11 -3.41 3.21
CA ASP A 60 -3.44 -4.19 4.42
C ASP A 60 -2.88 -5.61 4.33
N ASN A 61 -3.00 -6.27 3.17
CA ASN A 61 -2.45 -7.62 2.96
C ASN A 61 -0.92 -7.63 3.07
N LEU A 62 -0.24 -6.71 2.38
CA LEU A 62 1.22 -6.59 2.42
C LEU A 62 1.73 -6.26 3.84
N TYR A 63 1.03 -5.38 4.55
CA TYR A 63 1.33 -5.07 5.94
C TYR A 63 1.16 -6.30 6.85
N GLY A 64 0.11 -7.10 6.65
CA GLY A 64 -0.10 -8.36 7.37
C GLY A 64 1.00 -9.41 7.12
N ILE A 65 1.60 -9.43 5.92
CA ILE A 65 2.76 -10.28 5.59
C ILE A 65 4.00 -9.80 6.35
N LEU A 66 4.26 -8.49 6.32
CA LEU A 66 5.35 -7.85 7.06
C LEU A 66 5.23 -8.06 8.58
N GLN A 67 4.01 -8.01 9.13
CA GLN A 67 3.75 -8.29 10.55
C GLN A 67 4.10 -9.73 10.95
N LYS A 68 4.08 -10.67 10.01
CA LYS A 68 4.51 -12.06 10.24
C LYS A 68 6.03 -12.24 10.15
N GLY A 69 6.78 -11.17 9.89
CA GLY A 69 8.23 -11.20 9.72
C GLY A 69 8.67 -11.71 8.35
N VAL A 70 7.79 -11.65 7.35
CA VAL A 70 8.10 -12.01 5.96
C VAL A 70 8.38 -10.72 5.19
N ASP A 71 9.55 -10.63 4.56
CA ASP A 71 9.89 -9.53 3.67
C ASP A 71 9.01 -9.56 2.41
N ILE A 72 8.67 -8.37 1.93
CA ILE A 72 7.93 -8.20 0.68
C ILE A 72 8.84 -7.57 -0.38
N GLY A 73 8.72 -8.05 -1.61
CA GLY A 73 9.36 -7.47 -2.77
C GLY A 73 8.34 -6.92 -3.76
N GLN A 74 8.85 -6.37 -4.87
CA GLN A 74 7.99 -5.83 -5.93
C GLN A 74 7.02 -6.87 -6.50
N SER A 75 7.42 -8.13 -6.61
CA SER A 75 6.55 -9.22 -7.08
C SER A 75 5.34 -9.44 -6.16
N ASP A 76 5.52 -9.30 -4.84
CA ASP A 76 4.44 -9.42 -3.86
C ASP A 76 3.47 -8.25 -4.00
N VAL A 77 3.98 -7.05 -4.28
CA VAL A 77 3.17 -5.86 -4.53
C VAL A 77 2.27 -6.04 -5.76
N ASP A 78 2.78 -6.59 -6.88
CA ASP A 78 1.92 -6.94 -8.02
C ASP A 78 0.87 -7.98 -7.64
N GLY A 79 1.28 -8.99 -6.87
CA GLY A 79 0.41 -10.07 -6.42
C GLY A 79 -0.76 -9.53 -5.60
N ALA A 80 -0.45 -8.68 -4.61
CA ALA A 80 -1.44 -8.04 -3.75
C ALA A 80 -2.42 -7.17 -4.55
N VAL A 81 -1.94 -6.40 -5.54
CA VAL A 81 -2.80 -5.61 -6.42
C VAL A 81 -3.73 -6.50 -7.24
N ARG A 82 -3.23 -7.62 -7.79
CA ARG A 82 -4.06 -8.57 -8.55
C ARG A 82 -5.10 -9.28 -7.69
N MET A 83 -4.76 -9.62 -6.44
CA MET A 83 -5.67 -10.27 -5.50
C MET A 83 -6.73 -9.31 -4.94
N ALA A 84 -6.50 -8.01 -5.01
CA ALA A 84 -7.43 -7.00 -4.52
C ALA A 84 -8.55 -6.65 -5.52
N ILE A 85 -8.48 -7.15 -6.77
CA ILE A 85 -9.45 -6.86 -7.86
C ILE A 85 -10.85 -7.39 -7.55
#